data_AF-A0A918ZAI6-F1
#
_entry.id   AF-A0A918ZAI6-F1
#
_cell.length_a   1.000
_cell.length_b   1.000
_cell.length_c   1.000
_cell.angle_alpha   90.00
_cell.angle_beta   90.00
_cell.angle_gamma   90.00
#
_symmetry.space_group_name_H-M   'P 1'
#
loop_
_entity.id
_entity.type
_entity.pdbx_description
1 polymer ?
#
loop_
_entity_poly.entity_id
_entity_poly.type
_entity_poly.pdbx_seq_one_letter_code
_entity_poly.pdbx_strand_id
1 'polypeptide(L)'
;MSHRRITTPLCVLALAALAVAGTVGLGRAWLTRRAPEATARPAAAAPAPAPALHPLARAATLRGDAVADWPLDTHLRTLRRRRDADALIAYALLLPLARPDDPTVADVQRRALAEAARRAPDDDAFANALHSGHCFDGTPACLAAAEAWVAPDPDNAAAWLGLADAAQRGGNRHLARLALAEATRASRHELYLEQTFRAAYAALEQAPTPPPDAESRRALAALWQAPVDDALLHLTHASAVASAHPVPGLQVAASACRARPGYPPPDRAVCLALAERLVRASSLLARNLGYGMAVRATADRPEGPGWRERYRRFLWVRDQPMPRLLGPAWALRAQREGEWTAMLAVLRHHRIPLAPPPGWLPRNPHERARVLTGRDPPG
;
A
#
# COMPACT_ATOMS: atom_id res chain seq x y z
N MET A 1 -5.17 -29.73 48.97
CA MET A 1 -4.42 -28.48 49.29
C MET A 1 -3.45 -28.24 48.13
N SER A 2 -3.88 -27.54 47.08
CA SER A 2 -3.73 -26.09 46.83
C SER A 2 -2.29 -25.63 46.55
N HIS A 3 -1.87 -25.56 45.28
CA HIS A 3 -1.91 -24.34 44.46
C HIS A 3 -1.24 -24.55 43.08
N ARG A 4 -1.92 -24.01 42.06
CA ARG A 4 -1.51 -23.83 40.66
C ARG A 4 -0.35 -22.84 40.51
N ARG A 5 0.49 -23.01 39.48
CA ARG A 5 0.78 -21.93 38.50
C ARG A 5 0.95 -22.49 37.09
N ILE A 6 0.24 -21.85 36.18
CA ILE A 6 0.14 -22.04 34.74
C ILE A 6 1.19 -21.15 34.09
N THR A 7 2.00 -21.66 33.17
CA THR A 7 2.86 -20.88 32.27
C THR A 7 2.32 -20.98 30.86
N THR A 8 1.66 -19.91 30.41
CA THR A 8 1.31 -19.66 29.00
C THR A 8 2.09 -18.42 28.56
N PRO A 9 2.93 -18.45 27.51
CA PRO A 9 3.52 -17.23 26.97
C PRO A 9 2.53 -16.53 26.05
N LEU A 10 2.35 -15.24 26.33
CA LEU A 10 1.48 -14.27 25.67
C LEU A 10 1.72 -14.23 24.15
N CYS A 11 0.73 -14.72 23.43
CA CYS A 11 0.52 -14.60 22.01
C CYS A 11 -0.76 -13.76 21.83
N VAL A 12 -0.84 -12.99 20.74
CA VAL A 12 -2.01 -12.22 20.28
C VAL A 12 -2.20 -10.86 20.97
N LEU A 13 -2.05 -9.77 20.21
CA LEU A 13 -2.93 -8.60 20.29
C LEU A 13 -2.75 -7.68 19.07
N ALA A 14 -3.91 -7.21 18.58
CA ALA A 14 -4.15 -6.11 17.63
C ALA A 14 -4.16 -6.41 16.12
N LEU A 15 -5.14 -7.20 15.67
CA LEU A 15 -5.84 -6.96 14.39
C LEU A 15 -7.31 -7.37 14.56
N ALA A 16 -8.08 -6.50 15.20
CA ALA A 16 -9.54 -6.59 15.29
C ALA A 16 -10.12 -5.18 15.36
N ALA A 17 -10.47 -4.62 14.20
CA ALA A 17 -11.39 -3.49 14.10
C ALA A 17 -11.91 -3.42 12.67
N LEU A 18 -13.06 -4.07 12.41
CA LEU A 18 -14.08 -3.68 11.42
C LEU A 18 -15.18 -4.76 11.39
N ALA A 19 -16.08 -4.71 12.38
CA ALA A 19 -17.40 -5.34 12.30
C ALA A 19 -18.28 -4.89 13.48
N VAL A 20 -18.93 -3.72 13.39
CA VAL A 20 -20.25 -3.48 14.01
C VAL A 20 -20.95 -2.36 13.25
N ALA A 21 -22.00 -2.68 12.50
CA ALA A 21 -23.27 -1.94 12.48
C ALA A 21 -24.15 -2.51 11.35
N GLY A 22 -24.97 -3.50 11.67
CA GLY A 22 -25.98 -4.02 10.78
C GLY A 22 -27.06 -4.77 11.56
N THR A 23 -28.28 -4.23 11.49
CA THR A 23 -29.60 -4.82 11.75
C THR A 23 -30.17 -4.79 13.17
N VAL A 24 -31.13 -3.88 13.38
CA VAL A 24 -32.45 -4.21 13.96
C VAL A 24 -33.55 -3.44 13.20
N GLY A 25 -34.37 -4.19 12.45
CA GLY A 25 -35.82 -4.27 12.63
C GLY A 25 -36.73 -3.06 12.40
N LEU A 26 -37.49 -3.14 11.30
CA LEU A 26 -38.78 -2.52 10.94
C LEU A 26 -39.79 -2.20 12.07
N GLY A 27 -40.52 -1.08 11.90
CA GLY A 27 -41.82 -0.81 12.54
C GLY A 27 -42.55 0.39 11.91
N ARG A 28 -43.69 0.14 11.26
CA ARG A 28 -44.62 1.11 10.63
C ARG A 28 -45.39 1.95 11.68
N ALA A 29 -45.67 3.23 11.39
CA ALA A 29 -46.99 3.89 11.52
C ALA A 29 -46.94 5.38 11.10
N TRP A 30 -48.13 5.91 10.80
CA TRP A 30 -48.46 7.03 9.91
C TRP A 30 -48.62 8.40 10.63
N LEU A 31 -48.49 9.49 9.85
CA LEU A 31 -49.19 10.81 9.88
C LEU A 31 -48.68 12.10 10.58
N THR A 32 -48.56 13.13 9.72
CA THR A 32 -48.61 14.61 9.89
C THR A 32 -47.41 15.26 10.62
N ARG A 33 -46.79 16.37 10.20
CA ARG A 33 -47.24 17.62 9.54
C ARG A 33 -46.10 18.23 8.69
N ARG A 34 -46.47 19.16 7.81
CA ARG A 34 -45.63 19.94 6.87
C ARG A 34 -44.68 20.95 7.52
N ALA A 35 -43.56 21.16 6.80
CA ALA A 35 -42.65 22.33 6.65
C ALA A 35 -41.54 22.56 7.71
N PRO A 36 -40.40 23.22 7.36
CA PRO A 36 -39.94 23.74 6.04
C PRO A 36 -38.59 23.15 5.57
N GLU A 37 -38.26 23.42 4.30
CA GLU A 37 -37.00 23.07 3.63
C GLU A 37 -35.77 23.61 4.38
N ALA A 38 -34.97 22.70 4.94
CA ALA A 38 -33.59 22.96 5.31
C ALA A 38 -32.70 22.25 4.28
N THR A 39 -32.00 23.02 3.46
CA THR A 39 -30.92 22.54 2.58
C THR A 39 -29.82 21.91 3.43
N ALA A 40 -29.93 20.60 3.67
CA ALA A 40 -28.90 19.83 4.32
C ALA A 40 -27.74 19.63 3.34
N ARG A 41 -26.70 20.46 3.50
CA ARG A 41 -25.37 20.25 2.94
C ARG A 41 -24.95 18.80 3.24
N PRO A 42 -24.56 17.98 2.24
CA PRO A 42 -24.18 16.60 2.49
C PRO A 42 -23.04 16.59 3.52
N ALA A 43 -23.26 15.87 4.62
CA ALA A 43 -22.28 15.68 5.67
C ALA A 43 -20.98 15.20 5.02
N ALA A 44 -19.89 15.94 5.25
CA ALA A 44 -18.56 15.54 4.84
C ALA A 44 -18.32 14.11 5.34
N ALA A 45 -18.01 13.21 4.40
CA ALA A 45 -17.68 11.83 4.73
C ALA A 45 -16.58 11.84 5.80
N ALA A 46 -16.83 11.20 6.93
CA ALA A 46 -15.84 11.05 7.98
C ALA A 46 -14.55 10.44 7.37
N PRO A 47 -13.36 10.94 7.72
CA PRO A 47 -12.12 10.40 7.21
C PRO A 47 -12.05 8.91 7.55
N ALA A 48 -11.71 8.10 6.54
CA ALA A 48 -11.50 6.68 6.74
C ALA A 48 -10.45 6.46 7.84
N PRO A 49 -10.64 5.47 8.73
CA PRO A 49 -9.65 5.18 9.76
C PRO A 49 -8.31 4.88 9.11
N ALA A 50 -7.25 5.51 9.61
CA ALA A 50 -5.89 5.29 9.14
C ALA A 50 -5.56 3.79 9.23
N PRO A 51 -4.98 3.18 8.18
CA PRO A 51 -4.55 1.80 8.26
C PRO A 51 -3.53 1.66 9.40
N ALA A 52 -3.68 0.62 10.21
CA ALA A 52 -2.70 0.31 11.26
C ALA A 52 -1.29 0.28 10.67
N LEU A 53 -0.38 1.08 11.24
CA LEU A 53 0.99 1.21 10.78
C LEU A 53 1.65 -0.17 10.66
N HIS A 54 2.25 -0.44 9.51
CA HIS A 54 3.08 -1.63 9.28
C HIS A 54 4.10 -1.79 10.44
N PRO A 55 4.46 -3.01 10.87
CA PRO A 55 5.44 -3.21 11.96
C PRO A 55 6.76 -2.43 11.76
N LEU A 56 7.20 -2.25 10.50
CA LEU A 56 8.35 -1.40 10.17
C LEU A 56 8.09 0.09 10.42
N ALA A 57 6.87 0.59 10.18
CA ALA A 57 6.52 1.98 10.47
C ALA A 57 6.41 2.24 11.98
N ARG A 58 5.95 1.24 12.76
CA ARG A 58 5.97 1.30 14.24
C ARG A 58 7.36 1.12 14.83
N ALA A 59 8.26 0.41 14.15
CA ALA A 59 9.66 0.27 14.56
C ALA A 59 10.54 1.45 14.10
N ALA A 60 10.15 2.13 13.03
CA ALA A 60 10.83 3.32 12.50
C ALA A 60 10.45 4.61 13.25
N THR A 61 9.41 4.59 14.08
CA THR A 61 9.14 5.70 15.01
C THR A 61 10.15 5.64 16.14
N LEU A 62 11.21 6.44 16.02
CA LEU A 62 12.03 6.85 17.16
C LEU A 62 11.11 7.55 18.17
N ARG A 63 11.35 7.37 19.48
CA ARG A 63 10.62 8.15 20.50
C ARG A 63 10.76 9.65 20.21
N GLY A 64 9.74 10.44 20.56
CA GLY A 64 9.71 11.89 20.31
C GLY A 64 10.97 12.63 20.75
N ASP A 65 11.59 12.21 21.85
CA ASP A 65 12.84 12.78 22.37
C ASP A 65 14.04 12.56 21.41
N ALA A 66 14.12 11.41 20.75
CA ALA A 66 15.16 11.10 19.76
C ALA A 66 14.89 11.77 18.39
N VAL A 67 13.63 12.09 18.08
CA VAL A 67 13.28 12.91 16.91
C VAL A 67 13.68 14.37 17.14
N ALA A 68 13.55 14.89 18.36
CA ALA A 68 13.92 16.26 18.71
C ALA A 68 15.41 16.56 18.50
N ASP A 69 16.29 15.58 18.74
CA ASP A 69 17.73 15.68 18.54
C ASP A 69 18.20 15.31 17.11
N TRP A 70 17.28 14.91 16.23
CA TRP A 70 17.63 14.56 14.86
C TRP A 70 17.90 15.84 14.05
N PRO A 71 19.12 16.08 13.52
CA PRO A 71 19.41 17.22 12.64
C PRO A 71 18.69 17.17 11.26
N LEU A 72 17.68 16.33 11.11
CA LEU A 72 16.91 16.14 9.89
C LEU A 72 16.29 17.45 9.40
N ASP A 73 15.80 18.33 10.28
CA ASP A 73 15.29 19.65 9.88
C ASP A 73 16.36 20.52 9.18
N THR A 74 17.62 20.43 9.59
CA THR A 74 18.73 21.14 8.91
C THR A 74 19.03 20.53 7.54
N HIS A 75 19.01 19.20 7.44
CA HIS A 75 19.16 18.50 6.17
C HIS A 75 17.99 18.82 5.22
N LEU A 76 16.75 18.78 5.70
CA LEU A 76 15.54 19.15 4.94
C LEU A 76 15.58 20.59 4.45
N ARG A 77 16.06 21.55 5.25
CA ARG A 77 16.28 22.94 4.82
C ARG A 77 17.30 23.02 3.67
N THR A 78 18.35 22.20 3.71
CA THR A 78 19.36 22.14 2.65
C THR A 78 18.78 21.59 1.36
N LEU A 79 18.07 20.45 1.42
CA LEU A 79 17.36 19.86 0.27
C LEU A 79 16.39 20.87 -0.35
N ARG A 80 15.58 21.54 0.46
CA ARG A 80 14.60 22.54 -0.01
C ARG A 80 15.24 23.75 -0.70
N ARG A 81 16.47 24.13 -0.33
CA ARG A 81 17.21 25.26 -0.92
C ARG A 81 17.79 24.94 -2.29
N ARG A 82 18.17 23.69 -2.55
CA ARG A 82 18.71 23.27 -3.85
C ARG A 82 17.71 23.45 -4.99
N ARG A 83 16.41 23.26 -4.69
CA ARG A 83 15.28 23.49 -5.62
C ARG A 83 15.35 22.67 -6.92
N ASP A 84 16.22 21.66 -7.02
CA ASP A 84 16.17 20.67 -8.09
C ASP A 84 15.11 19.59 -7.79
N ALA A 85 14.68 18.84 -8.81
CA ALA A 85 13.60 17.87 -8.69
C ALA A 85 13.92 16.77 -7.66
N ASP A 86 15.11 16.18 -7.73
CA ASP A 86 15.56 15.12 -6.83
C ASP A 86 15.61 15.59 -5.37
N ALA A 87 16.14 16.79 -5.13
CA ALA A 87 16.19 17.36 -3.78
C ALA A 87 14.79 17.66 -3.23
N LEU A 88 13.84 18.07 -4.08
CA LEU A 88 12.45 18.28 -3.67
C LEU A 88 11.71 16.96 -3.40
N ILE A 89 12.00 15.91 -4.17
CA ILE A 89 11.50 14.54 -3.90
C ILE A 89 12.05 14.05 -2.58
N ALA A 90 13.37 14.08 -2.37
CA ALA A 90 14.01 13.69 -1.12
C ALA A 90 13.44 14.46 0.08
N TYR A 91 13.28 15.78 -0.06
CA TYR A 91 12.65 16.63 0.96
C TYR A 91 11.23 16.15 1.28
N ALA A 92 10.40 15.90 0.26
CA ALA A 92 9.03 15.47 0.46
C ALA A 92 8.97 14.08 1.12
N LEU A 93 9.83 13.15 0.72
CA LEU A 93 9.86 11.79 1.24
C LEU A 93 10.30 11.72 2.71
N LEU A 94 11.26 12.56 3.13
CA LEU A 94 11.78 12.56 4.49
C LEU A 94 10.98 13.46 5.46
N LEU A 95 10.12 14.35 4.96
CA LEU A 95 9.36 15.29 5.80
C LEU A 95 8.52 14.62 6.91
N PRO A 96 7.80 13.51 6.67
CA PRO A 96 7.03 12.83 7.72
C PRO A 96 7.90 12.22 8.82
N LEU A 97 9.16 11.89 8.51
CA LEU A 97 10.08 11.37 9.53
C LEU A 97 10.50 12.47 10.51
N ALA A 98 10.70 13.69 10.01
CA ALA A 98 11.04 14.84 10.86
C ALA A 98 9.85 15.36 11.66
N ARG A 99 8.63 15.19 11.13
CA ARG A 99 7.41 15.82 11.68
C ARG A 99 6.20 14.87 11.65
N PRO A 100 6.27 13.72 12.33
CA PRO A 100 5.25 12.68 12.22
C PRO A 100 3.86 13.13 12.68
N ASP A 101 3.80 14.08 13.62
CA ASP A 101 2.55 14.56 14.23
C ASP A 101 2.05 15.90 13.68
N ASP A 102 2.74 16.49 12.68
CA ASP A 102 2.37 17.78 12.10
C ASP A 102 1.27 17.59 11.03
N PRO A 103 0.04 18.08 11.26
CA PRO A 103 -1.08 17.88 10.34
C PRO A 103 -0.89 18.59 9.00
N THR A 104 0.06 19.53 8.90
CA THR A 104 0.34 20.28 7.66
C THR A 104 1.27 19.54 6.72
N VAL A 105 1.92 18.46 7.17
CA VAL A 105 2.93 17.71 6.39
C VAL A 105 2.39 17.26 5.05
N ALA A 106 1.17 16.69 5.01
CA ALA A 106 0.57 16.21 3.77
C ALA A 106 0.48 17.31 2.69
N ASP A 107 0.05 18.52 3.08
CA ASP A 107 -0.07 19.66 2.16
C ASP A 107 1.30 20.19 1.72
N VAL A 108 2.30 20.18 2.60
CA VAL A 108 3.67 20.59 2.29
C VAL A 108 4.35 19.59 1.35
N GLN A 109 4.17 18.29 1.61
CA GLN A 109 4.63 17.21 0.73
C GLN A 109 4.02 17.32 -0.66
N ARG A 110 2.69 17.43 -0.76
CA ARG A 110 1.99 17.57 -2.05
C ARG A 110 2.53 18.76 -2.84
N ARG A 111 2.71 19.92 -2.21
CA ARG A 111 3.28 21.12 -2.86
C ARG A 111 4.73 20.92 -3.30
N ALA A 112 5.54 20.23 -2.51
CA ALA A 112 6.93 19.93 -2.85
C ALA A 112 7.01 18.97 -4.05
N LEU A 113 6.19 17.93 -4.08
CA LEU A 113 6.14 16.96 -5.19
C LEU A 113 5.56 17.59 -6.46
N ALA A 114 4.57 18.48 -6.35
CA ALA A 114 4.08 19.24 -7.48
C ALA A 114 5.17 20.13 -8.10
N GLU A 115 6.01 20.75 -7.26
CA GLU A 115 7.16 21.54 -7.75
C GLU A 115 8.26 20.64 -8.32
N ALA A 116 8.51 19.48 -7.71
CA ALA A 116 9.47 18.52 -8.23
C ALA A 116 9.08 18.05 -9.64
N ALA A 117 7.82 17.65 -9.83
CA ALA A 117 7.30 17.23 -11.13
C ALA A 117 7.41 18.32 -12.20
N ARG A 118 7.21 19.59 -11.86
CA ARG A 118 7.41 20.72 -12.79
C ARG A 118 8.86 20.97 -13.19
N ARG A 119 9.82 20.53 -12.36
CA ARG A 119 11.26 20.76 -12.57
C ARG A 119 11.98 19.53 -13.11
N ALA A 120 11.33 18.38 -13.05
CA ALA A 120 11.85 17.16 -13.64
C ALA A 120 11.79 17.25 -15.17
N PRO A 121 12.61 16.47 -15.89
CA PRO A 121 12.45 16.28 -17.32
C PRO A 121 11.01 15.85 -17.69
N ASP A 122 10.53 16.23 -18.87
CA ASP A 122 9.16 15.94 -19.32
C ASP A 122 8.86 14.43 -19.40
N ASP A 123 9.89 13.59 -19.55
CA ASP A 123 9.82 12.13 -19.59
C ASP A 123 9.98 11.46 -18.21
N ASP A 124 10.08 12.23 -17.12
CA ASP A 124 10.22 11.69 -15.76
C ASP A 124 8.87 11.18 -15.21
N ALA A 125 8.58 9.91 -15.50
CA ALA A 125 7.41 9.23 -14.98
C ALA A 125 7.41 9.11 -13.44
N PHE A 126 8.57 9.08 -12.78
CA PHE A 126 8.66 8.88 -11.33
C PHE A 126 8.23 10.13 -10.57
N ALA A 127 8.71 11.30 -10.96
CA ALA A 127 8.30 12.57 -10.33
C ALA A 127 6.78 12.80 -10.48
N ASN A 128 6.24 12.51 -11.67
CA ASN A 128 4.82 12.60 -11.95
C ASN A 128 4.00 11.56 -11.16
N ALA A 129 4.48 10.32 -11.04
CA ALA A 129 3.85 9.29 -10.21
C ALA A 129 3.76 9.72 -8.74
N LEU A 130 4.85 10.24 -8.17
CA LEU A 130 4.88 10.71 -6.79
C LEU A 130 3.90 11.86 -6.56
N HIS A 131 3.85 12.83 -7.48
CA HIS A 131 2.93 13.96 -7.40
C HIS A 131 1.48 13.49 -7.49
N SER A 132 1.14 12.68 -8.50
CA SER A 132 -0.19 12.10 -8.68
C SER A 132 -0.62 11.29 -7.44
N GLY A 133 0.29 10.47 -6.90
CA GLY A 133 0.05 9.65 -5.72
C GLY A 133 -0.23 10.45 -4.45
N HIS A 134 0.16 11.72 -4.35
CA HIS A 134 -0.16 12.60 -3.21
C HIS A 134 -1.28 13.60 -3.52
N CYS A 135 -1.98 13.43 -4.63
CA CYS A 135 -3.05 14.32 -5.07
C CYS A 135 -4.42 13.60 -5.00
N PHE A 136 -5.14 13.76 -3.88
CA PHE A 136 -6.31 12.92 -3.56
C PHE A 136 -7.67 13.61 -3.64
N ASP A 137 -7.73 14.91 -3.89
CA ASP A 137 -8.95 15.71 -3.75
C ASP A 137 -9.82 15.75 -5.02
N GLY A 138 -9.44 15.00 -6.08
CA GLY A 138 -10.22 14.88 -7.31
C GLY A 138 -10.33 16.18 -8.10
N THR A 139 -9.54 17.21 -7.75
CA THR A 139 -9.52 18.49 -8.45
C THR A 139 -8.97 18.36 -9.87
N PRO A 140 -9.24 19.33 -10.77
CA PRO A 140 -8.63 19.36 -12.10
C PRO A 140 -7.09 19.29 -12.06
N ALA A 141 -6.46 19.85 -11.02
CA ALA A 141 -5.01 19.77 -10.83
C ALA A 141 -4.54 18.33 -10.55
N CYS A 142 -5.28 17.57 -9.73
CA CYS A 142 -4.96 16.16 -9.50
C CYS A 142 -5.24 15.28 -10.72
N LEU A 143 -6.26 15.60 -11.50
CA LEU A 143 -6.50 14.93 -12.77
C LEU A 143 -5.33 15.16 -13.74
N ALA A 144 -4.92 16.42 -13.91
CA ALA A 144 -3.77 16.78 -14.74
C ALA A 144 -2.47 16.11 -14.27
N ALA A 145 -2.27 15.98 -12.95
CA ALA A 145 -1.11 15.25 -12.40
C ALA A 145 -1.13 13.76 -12.78
N ALA A 146 -2.30 13.11 -12.79
CA ALA A 146 -2.43 11.73 -13.23
C ALA A 146 -2.24 11.58 -14.75
N GLU A 147 -2.74 12.52 -15.55
CA GLU A 147 -2.49 12.56 -17.01
C GLU A 147 -1.00 12.74 -17.32
N ALA A 148 -0.32 13.63 -16.57
CA ALA A 148 1.13 13.85 -16.67
C ALA A 148 1.96 12.62 -16.27
N TRP A 149 1.43 11.72 -15.45
CA TRP A 149 2.08 10.43 -15.17
C TRP A 149 1.87 9.44 -16.33
N VAL A 150 0.67 9.37 -16.90
CA VAL A 150 0.38 8.47 -18.03
C VAL A 150 1.22 8.81 -19.27
N ALA A 151 1.43 10.09 -19.56
CA ALA A 151 2.12 10.54 -20.78
C ALA A 151 3.53 9.93 -20.99
N PRO A 152 4.46 9.99 -20.02
CA PRO A 152 5.77 9.34 -20.13
C PRO A 152 5.71 7.83 -19.86
N ASP A 153 4.59 7.31 -19.37
CA ASP A 153 4.46 5.92 -18.94
C ASP A 153 3.16 5.20 -19.41
N PRO A 154 2.85 5.22 -20.72
CA PRO A 154 1.57 4.71 -21.24
C PRO A 154 1.47 3.17 -21.15
N ASP A 155 2.60 2.48 -21.00
CA ASP A 155 2.64 1.02 -20.89
C ASP A 155 2.51 0.51 -19.44
N ASN A 156 2.34 1.39 -18.46
CA ASN A 156 2.22 1.03 -17.05
C ASN A 156 0.76 1.07 -16.58
N ALA A 157 0.24 -0.09 -16.19
CA ALA A 157 -1.10 -0.20 -15.64
C ALA A 157 -1.30 0.65 -14.38
N ALA A 158 -0.27 0.87 -13.57
CA ALA A 158 -0.39 1.71 -12.38
C ALA A 158 -0.70 3.17 -12.71
N ALA A 159 -0.10 3.72 -13.78
CA ALA A 159 -0.37 5.09 -14.23
C ALA A 159 -1.83 5.24 -14.65
N TRP A 160 -2.33 4.31 -15.47
CA TRP A 160 -3.73 4.26 -15.88
C TRP A 160 -4.70 4.05 -14.72
N LEU A 161 -4.35 3.21 -13.74
CA LEU A 161 -5.16 3.04 -12.54
C LEU A 161 -5.16 4.31 -11.66
N GLY A 162 -4.05 5.05 -11.61
CA GLY A 162 -3.97 6.37 -10.99
C GLY A 162 -4.89 7.38 -11.67
N LEU A 163 -4.87 7.45 -13.01
CA LEU A 163 -5.79 8.27 -13.79
C LEU A 163 -7.26 7.88 -13.56
N ALA A 164 -7.54 6.58 -13.50
CA ALA A 164 -8.89 6.11 -13.20
C ALA A 164 -9.37 6.56 -11.81
N ASP A 165 -8.49 6.57 -10.80
CA ASP A 165 -8.81 7.06 -9.45
C ASP A 165 -9.06 8.56 -9.42
N ALA A 166 -8.17 9.35 -10.03
CA ALA A 166 -8.32 10.79 -10.13
C ALA A 166 -9.61 11.17 -10.86
N ALA A 167 -9.89 10.53 -12.00
CA ALA A 167 -11.12 10.74 -12.77
C ALA A 167 -12.36 10.33 -11.98
N GLN A 168 -12.34 9.20 -11.27
CA GLN A 168 -13.46 8.74 -10.45
C GLN A 168 -13.76 9.73 -9.31
N ARG A 169 -12.74 10.24 -8.62
CA ARG A 169 -12.87 11.25 -7.56
C ARG A 169 -13.39 12.59 -8.08
N GLY A 170 -12.93 12.99 -9.27
CA GLY A 170 -13.42 14.19 -9.98
C GLY A 170 -14.78 14.02 -10.65
N GLY A 171 -15.45 12.86 -10.49
CA GLY A 171 -16.78 12.61 -11.06
C GLY A 171 -16.80 12.28 -12.56
N ASN A 172 -15.64 12.20 -13.22
CA ASN A 172 -15.52 11.86 -14.64
C ASN A 172 -15.58 10.34 -14.86
N ARG A 173 -16.79 9.78 -14.79
CA ARG A 173 -17.04 8.33 -14.96
C ARG A 173 -16.69 7.80 -16.34
N HIS A 174 -16.66 8.64 -17.37
CA HIS A 174 -16.28 8.22 -18.71
C HIS A 174 -14.77 7.99 -18.79
N LEU A 175 -13.99 8.98 -18.38
CA LEU A 175 -12.54 8.88 -18.33
C LEU A 175 -12.07 7.76 -17.40
N ALA A 176 -12.70 7.59 -16.24
CA ALA A 176 -12.36 6.49 -15.33
C ALA A 176 -12.53 5.10 -15.98
N ARG A 177 -13.57 4.93 -16.82
CA ARG A 177 -13.79 3.69 -17.56
C ARG A 177 -12.78 3.49 -18.69
N LEU A 178 -12.43 4.55 -19.42
CA LEU A 178 -11.41 4.50 -20.45
C LEU A 178 -10.04 4.14 -19.85
N ALA A 179 -9.63 4.83 -18.79
CA ALA A 179 -8.38 4.56 -18.09
C ALA A 179 -8.32 3.13 -17.51
N LEU A 180 -9.43 2.61 -16.98
CA LEU A 180 -9.51 1.20 -16.58
C LEU A 180 -9.33 0.23 -17.75
N ALA A 181 -9.90 0.53 -18.92
CA ALA A 181 -9.71 -0.27 -20.11
C ALA A 181 -8.24 -0.25 -20.57
N GLU A 182 -7.60 0.91 -20.57
CA GLU A 182 -6.17 1.03 -20.93
C GLU A 182 -5.26 0.33 -19.92
N ALA A 183 -5.57 0.37 -18.62
CA ALA A 183 -4.85 -0.41 -17.61
C ALA A 183 -4.84 -1.92 -17.91
N THR A 184 -5.86 -2.45 -18.60
CA THR A 184 -5.90 -3.86 -19.01
C THR A 184 -4.97 -4.16 -20.20
N ARG A 185 -4.68 -3.16 -21.02
CA ARG A 185 -3.86 -3.26 -22.25
C ARG A 185 -2.38 -2.97 -21.99
N ALA A 186 -2.08 -2.16 -20.98
CA ALA A 186 -0.73 -1.83 -20.54
C ALA A 186 0.14 -3.08 -20.37
N SER A 187 1.44 -3.00 -20.67
CA SER A 187 2.37 -4.15 -20.75
C SER A 187 3.05 -4.51 -19.43
N ARG A 188 2.99 -3.64 -18.41
CA ARG A 188 3.53 -3.87 -17.05
C ARG A 188 2.73 -3.14 -15.97
N HIS A 189 3.08 -3.36 -14.70
CA HIS A 189 2.51 -2.66 -13.56
C HIS A 189 3.62 -2.33 -12.56
N GLU A 190 3.96 -1.05 -12.43
CA GLU A 190 5.02 -0.54 -11.56
C GLU A 190 4.49 0.60 -10.67
N LEU A 191 4.66 0.45 -9.36
CA LEU A 191 4.23 1.40 -8.33
C LEU A 191 5.33 2.39 -7.94
N TYR A 192 6.54 2.23 -8.49
CA TYR A 192 7.71 3.03 -8.17
C TYR A 192 8.14 2.95 -6.69
N LEU A 193 7.78 1.86 -6.00
CA LEU A 193 8.14 1.66 -4.59
C LEU A 193 9.66 1.54 -4.42
N GLU A 194 10.34 0.88 -5.37
CA GLU A 194 11.79 0.72 -5.32
C GLU A 194 12.52 2.05 -5.58
N GLN A 195 12.05 2.87 -6.52
CA GLN A 195 12.56 4.22 -6.77
C GLN A 195 12.34 5.11 -5.54
N THR A 196 11.17 5.02 -4.92
CA THR A 196 10.84 5.76 -3.68
C THR A 196 11.78 5.38 -2.55
N PHE A 197 12.03 4.09 -2.35
CA PHE A 197 13.01 3.62 -1.38
C PHE A 197 14.40 4.16 -1.67
N ARG A 198 14.89 4.05 -2.91
CA ARG A 198 16.24 4.49 -3.28
C ARG A 198 16.43 5.99 -3.07
N ALA A 199 15.44 6.80 -3.43
CA ALA A 199 15.46 8.24 -3.20
C ALA A 199 15.50 8.59 -1.71
N ALA A 200 14.70 7.90 -0.88
CA ALA A 200 14.71 8.09 0.57
C ALA A 200 16.03 7.63 1.20
N TYR A 201 16.55 6.47 0.80
CA TYR A 201 17.78 5.89 1.33
C TYR A 201 18.99 6.79 1.02
N ALA A 202 19.16 7.21 -0.23
CA ALA A 202 20.25 8.08 -0.64
C ALA A 202 20.23 9.46 0.05
N ALA A 203 19.04 9.97 0.39
CA ALA A 203 18.89 11.19 1.15
C ALA A 203 19.26 10.99 2.64
N LEU A 204 18.88 9.86 3.23
CA LEU A 204 19.25 9.50 4.61
C LEU A 204 20.76 9.28 4.77
N GLU A 205 21.45 8.73 3.78
CA GLU A 205 22.92 8.61 3.81
C GLU A 205 23.66 9.94 3.95
N GLN A 206 23.01 11.05 3.60
CA GLN A 206 23.55 12.40 3.72
C GLN A 206 23.07 13.13 4.98
N ALA A 207 22.27 12.46 5.82
CA ALA A 207 21.72 13.01 7.06
C ALA A 207 22.32 12.25 8.25
N PRO A 208 22.84 12.95 9.28
CA PRO A 208 23.19 12.26 10.52
C PRO A 208 21.93 11.65 11.14
N THR A 209 21.96 10.36 11.44
CA THR A 209 20.86 9.66 12.13
C THR A 209 21.21 9.52 13.61
N PRO A 210 20.40 10.05 14.54
CA PRO A 210 20.69 9.91 15.96
C PRO A 210 20.62 8.43 16.37
N PRO A 211 21.48 7.98 17.29
CA PRO A 211 21.42 6.60 17.76
C PRO A 211 20.08 6.35 18.46
N PRO A 212 19.43 5.19 18.21
CA PRO A 212 18.18 4.87 18.89
C PRO A 212 18.42 4.65 20.38
N ASP A 213 17.40 4.96 21.17
CA ASP A 213 17.34 4.58 22.59
C ASP A 213 17.42 3.05 22.77
N ALA A 214 17.65 2.59 24.00
CA ALA A 214 17.86 1.18 24.29
C ALA A 214 16.64 0.28 24.00
N GLU A 215 15.42 0.80 24.09
CA GLU A 215 14.21 0.04 23.75
C GLU A 215 14.08 -0.08 22.23
N SER A 216 14.16 1.05 21.53
CA SER A 216 14.12 1.13 20.07
C SER A 216 15.21 0.26 19.44
N ARG A 217 16.43 0.29 19.99
CA ARG A 217 17.55 -0.56 19.56
C ARG A 217 17.24 -2.04 19.72
N ARG A 218 16.67 -2.46 20.87
CA ARG A 218 16.29 -3.86 21.10
C ARG A 218 15.17 -4.30 20.16
N ALA A 219 14.18 -3.44 19.92
CA ALA A 219 13.08 -3.72 19.01
C ALA A 219 13.59 -3.88 17.56
N LEU A 220 14.46 -2.98 17.10
CA LEU A 220 15.08 -3.04 15.78
C LEU A 220 15.98 -4.26 15.62
N ALA A 221 16.81 -4.57 16.61
CA ALA A 221 17.64 -5.77 16.59
C ALA A 221 16.81 -7.05 16.52
N ALA A 222 15.69 -7.11 17.26
CA ALA A 222 14.78 -8.25 17.22
C ALA A 222 14.01 -8.34 15.89
N LEU A 223 13.61 -7.21 15.32
CA LEU A 223 12.89 -7.13 14.04
C LEU A 223 13.75 -7.62 12.89
N TRP A 224 14.99 -7.11 12.80
CA TRP A 224 15.91 -7.39 11.70
C TRP A 224 16.81 -8.60 11.94
N GLN A 225 16.84 -9.12 13.19
CA GLN A 225 17.76 -10.18 13.63
C GLN A 225 19.21 -9.86 13.29
N ALA A 226 19.58 -8.58 13.45
CA ALA A 226 20.88 -8.04 13.13
C ALA A 226 21.29 -6.98 14.16
N PRO A 227 22.59 -6.74 14.37
CA PRO A 227 23.06 -5.56 15.10
C PRO A 227 22.53 -4.27 14.47
N VAL A 228 22.23 -3.27 15.30
CA VAL A 228 21.75 -1.97 14.83
C VAL A 228 22.94 -1.05 14.61
N ASP A 229 23.27 -0.83 13.34
CA ASP A 229 24.21 0.18 12.85
C ASP A 229 23.46 1.25 12.03
N ASP A 230 24.18 2.30 11.60
CA ASP A 230 23.59 3.41 10.84
C ASP A 230 22.98 2.95 9.52
N ALA A 231 23.60 1.96 8.86
CA ALA A 231 23.08 1.40 7.61
C ALA A 231 21.73 0.72 7.81
N LEU A 232 21.55 -0.01 8.92
CA LEU A 232 20.28 -0.62 9.30
C LEU A 232 19.23 0.42 9.66
N LEU A 233 19.62 1.53 10.31
CA LEU A 233 18.72 2.64 10.61
C LEU A 233 18.22 3.32 9.32
N HIS A 234 19.12 3.66 8.40
CA HIS A 234 18.74 4.20 7.09
C HIS A 234 17.85 3.24 6.31
N LEU A 235 18.17 1.94 6.33
CA LEU A 235 17.37 0.90 5.69
C LEU A 235 15.95 0.85 6.29
N THR A 236 15.84 0.94 7.61
CA THR A 236 14.57 0.93 8.32
C THR A 236 13.72 2.13 7.96
N HIS A 237 14.29 3.33 8.02
CA HIS A 237 13.57 4.57 7.71
C HIS A 237 13.17 4.65 6.24
N ALA A 238 14.07 4.32 5.31
CA ALA A 238 13.75 4.30 3.88
C ALA A 238 12.66 3.26 3.56
N SER A 239 12.70 2.07 4.19
CA SER A 239 11.66 1.06 4.05
C SER A 239 10.30 1.54 4.57
N ALA A 240 10.29 2.25 5.70
CA ALA A 240 9.08 2.83 6.26
C ALA A 240 8.49 3.92 5.34
N VAL A 241 9.33 4.81 4.80
CA VAL A 241 8.92 5.84 3.83
C VAL A 241 8.31 5.20 2.58
N ALA A 242 8.99 4.22 1.99
CA ALA A 242 8.49 3.53 0.80
C ALA A 242 7.18 2.77 1.08
N SER A 243 7.06 2.12 2.26
CA SER A 243 5.84 1.40 2.64
C SER A 243 4.65 2.31 2.97
N ALA A 244 4.93 3.53 3.43
CA ALA A 244 3.91 4.55 3.69
C ALA A 244 3.51 5.30 2.41
N HIS A 245 4.24 5.11 1.31
CA HIS A 245 3.95 5.78 0.05
C HIS A 245 2.55 5.38 -0.46
N PRO A 246 1.70 6.35 -0.81
CA PRO A 246 0.40 6.07 -1.40
C PRO A 246 0.54 5.24 -2.68
N VAL A 247 -0.28 4.20 -2.80
CA VAL A 247 -0.37 3.36 -4.01
C VAL A 247 -1.71 3.63 -4.71
N PRO A 248 -1.82 4.74 -5.46
CA PRO A 248 -3.08 5.14 -6.09
C PRO A 248 -3.57 4.07 -7.08
N GLY A 249 -4.89 4.01 -7.27
CA GLY A 249 -5.49 3.18 -8.32
C GLY A 249 -5.76 1.71 -7.97
N LEU A 250 -5.05 1.09 -7.01
CA LEU A 250 -5.34 -0.29 -6.58
C LEU A 250 -6.75 -0.45 -6.00
N GLN A 251 -7.23 0.57 -5.26
CA GLN A 251 -8.61 0.59 -4.76
C GLN A 251 -9.64 0.65 -5.90
N VAL A 252 -9.36 1.41 -6.96
CA VAL A 252 -10.23 1.49 -8.14
C VAL A 252 -10.30 0.13 -8.81
N ALA A 253 -9.17 -0.52 -9.08
CA ALA A 253 -9.14 -1.88 -9.63
C ALA A 253 -9.95 -2.86 -8.75
N ALA A 254 -9.74 -2.81 -7.43
CA ALA A 254 -10.47 -3.64 -6.48
C ALA A 254 -11.98 -3.36 -6.45
N SER A 255 -12.39 -2.10 -6.66
CA SER A 255 -13.79 -1.67 -6.62
C SER A 255 -14.53 -1.93 -7.93
N ALA A 256 -13.86 -1.75 -9.08
CA ALA A 256 -14.39 -2.03 -10.41
C ALA A 256 -14.81 -3.49 -10.55
N CYS A 257 -14.13 -4.39 -9.82
CA CYS A 257 -14.35 -5.83 -9.86
C CYS A 257 -15.14 -6.40 -8.68
N ARG A 258 -15.77 -5.54 -7.87
CA ARG A 258 -16.66 -5.94 -6.79
C ARG A 258 -18.12 -5.73 -7.20
N ALA A 259 -18.94 -6.77 -7.03
CA ALA A 259 -20.38 -6.66 -7.19
C ALA A 259 -20.94 -5.66 -6.17
N ARG A 260 -21.86 -4.80 -6.62
CA ARG A 260 -22.52 -3.79 -5.80
C ARG A 260 -24.03 -3.88 -6.00
N PRO A 261 -24.85 -3.90 -4.93
CA PRO A 261 -26.30 -3.86 -5.06
C PRO A 261 -26.75 -2.62 -5.86
N GLY A 262 -27.65 -2.82 -6.82
CA GLY A 262 -28.18 -1.73 -7.65
C GLY A 262 -27.25 -1.27 -8.78
N TYR A 263 -26.12 -1.95 -9.03
CA TYR A 263 -25.23 -1.69 -10.16
C TYR A 263 -25.13 -2.92 -11.07
N PRO A 264 -24.88 -2.73 -12.38
CA PRO A 264 -24.55 -3.84 -13.26
C PRO A 264 -23.39 -4.67 -12.70
N PRO A 265 -23.39 -6.00 -12.92
CA PRO A 265 -22.27 -6.83 -12.52
C PRO A 265 -20.98 -6.32 -13.19
N PRO A 266 -19.83 -6.39 -12.50
CA PRO A 266 -18.54 -6.08 -13.10
C PRO A 266 -18.30 -6.86 -14.39
N ASP A 267 -17.66 -6.22 -15.37
CA ASP A 267 -17.20 -6.92 -16.56
C ASP A 267 -16.10 -7.92 -16.17
N ARG A 268 -16.44 -9.21 -16.26
CA ARG A 268 -15.53 -10.30 -15.91
C ARG A 268 -14.26 -10.28 -16.76
N ALA A 269 -14.36 -9.98 -18.05
CA ALA A 269 -13.20 -9.99 -18.93
C ALA A 269 -12.20 -8.90 -18.53
N VAL A 270 -12.69 -7.69 -18.23
CA VAL A 270 -11.89 -6.59 -17.69
C VAL A 270 -11.25 -7.00 -16.36
N CYS A 271 -12.02 -7.61 -15.46
CA CYS A 271 -11.52 -8.04 -14.16
C CYS A 271 -10.45 -9.12 -14.24
N LEU A 272 -10.58 -10.08 -15.15
CA LEU A 272 -9.56 -11.09 -15.39
C LEU A 272 -8.31 -10.48 -16.03
N ALA A 273 -8.45 -9.58 -17.00
CA ALA A 273 -7.31 -8.92 -17.62
C ALA A 273 -6.52 -8.06 -16.61
N LEU A 274 -7.21 -7.29 -15.77
CA LEU A 274 -6.57 -6.57 -14.66
C LEU A 274 -5.91 -7.52 -13.65
N ALA A 275 -6.59 -8.62 -13.30
CA ALA A 275 -6.03 -9.60 -12.38
C ALA A 275 -4.74 -10.23 -12.95
N GLU A 276 -4.74 -10.61 -14.22
CA GLU A 276 -3.57 -11.15 -14.94
C GLU A 276 -2.40 -10.18 -14.99
N ARG A 277 -2.68 -8.89 -15.14
CA ARG A 277 -1.69 -7.82 -15.05
C ARG A 277 -1.08 -7.74 -13.65
N LEU A 278 -1.91 -7.74 -12.61
CA LEU A 278 -1.49 -7.57 -11.22
C LEU A 278 -0.75 -8.78 -10.65
N VAL A 279 -1.10 -10.02 -11.04
CA VAL A 279 -0.38 -11.22 -10.57
C VAL A 279 1.07 -11.31 -11.09
N ARG A 280 1.41 -10.49 -12.09
CA ARG A 280 2.78 -10.38 -12.64
C ARG A 280 3.59 -9.23 -12.03
N ALA A 281 2.99 -8.36 -11.23
CA ALA A 281 3.66 -7.20 -10.62
C ALA A 281 4.86 -7.62 -9.74
N SER A 282 5.81 -6.71 -9.51
CA SER A 282 6.93 -6.91 -8.57
C SER A 282 6.43 -6.97 -7.12
N SER A 283 5.46 -6.12 -6.77
CA SER A 283 4.92 -5.99 -5.42
C SER A 283 4.05 -7.17 -4.98
N LEU A 284 4.24 -7.60 -3.73
CA LEU A 284 3.39 -8.60 -3.07
C LEU A 284 1.96 -8.11 -2.89
N LEU A 285 1.77 -6.81 -2.63
CA LEU A 285 0.45 -6.19 -2.47
C LEU A 285 -0.37 -6.30 -3.76
N ALA A 286 0.22 -5.87 -4.88
CA ALA A 286 -0.42 -5.93 -6.20
C ALA A 286 -0.74 -7.38 -6.60
N ARG A 287 0.20 -8.31 -6.39
CA ARG A 287 -0.03 -9.75 -6.65
C ARG A 287 -1.18 -10.30 -5.83
N ASN A 288 -1.24 -9.98 -4.54
CA ASN A 288 -2.30 -10.44 -3.66
C ASN A 288 -3.68 -9.95 -4.12
N LEU A 289 -3.77 -8.67 -4.52
CA LEU A 289 -4.98 -8.12 -5.10
C LEU A 289 -5.36 -8.84 -6.40
N GLY A 290 -4.42 -9.01 -7.33
CA GLY A 290 -4.63 -9.68 -8.59
C GLY A 290 -5.17 -11.10 -8.42
N TYR A 291 -4.57 -11.90 -7.53
CA TYR A 291 -5.10 -13.24 -7.25
C TYR A 291 -6.49 -13.20 -6.63
N GLY A 292 -6.74 -12.29 -5.68
CA GLY A 292 -8.08 -12.11 -5.09
C GLY A 292 -9.14 -11.71 -6.12
N MET A 293 -8.78 -10.93 -7.15
CA MET A 293 -9.66 -10.60 -8.27
C MET A 293 -9.92 -11.83 -9.15
N ALA A 294 -8.88 -12.53 -9.60
CA ALA A 294 -9.03 -13.67 -10.48
C ALA A 294 -9.82 -14.82 -9.84
N VAL A 295 -9.55 -15.14 -8.58
CA VAL A 295 -10.24 -16.21 -7.85
C VAL A 295 -11.74 -15.94 -7.72
N ARG A 296 -12.12 -14.69 -7.42
CA ARG A 296 -13.54 -14.29 -7.35
C ARG A 296 -14.21 -14.30 -8.72
N ALA A 297 -13.54 -13.78 -9.75
CA ALA A 297 -14.06 -13.73 -11.10
C ALA A 297 -14.27 -15.13 -11.73
N THR A 298 -13.62 -16.16 -11.19
CA THR A 298 -13.63 -17.54 -11.72
C THR A 298 -14.27 -18.57 -10.77
N ALA A 299 -14.93 -18.14 -9.68
CA ALA A 299 -15.41 -19.03 -8.62
C ALA A 299 -16.24 -20.22 -9.15
N ASP A 300 -17.20 -19.96 -10.05
CA ASP A 300 -18.12 -20.95 -10.61
C ASP A 300 -17.76 -21.36 -12.05
N ARG A 301 -16.47 -21.26 -12.41
CA ARG A 301 -15.99 -21.46 -13.79
C ARG A 301 -15.00 -22.64 -13.90
N PRO A 302 -14.90 -23.28 -15.08
CA PRO A 302 -13.95 -24.37 -15.31
C PRO A 302 -12.49 -24.00 -15.00
N GLU A 303 -12.10 -22.75 -15.24
CA GLU A 303 -10.77 -22.21 -14.96
C GLU A 303 -10.51 -21.89 -13.47
N GLY A 304 -11.57 -21.89 -12.64
CA GLY A 304 -11.53 -21.53 -11.23
C GLY A 304 -10.54 -22.34 -10.39
N PRO A 305 -10.54 -23.69 -10.46
CA PRO A 305 -9.56 -24.53 -9.76
C PRO A 305 -8.10 -24.14 -10.06
N GLY A 306 -7.79 -23.79 -11.31
CA GLY A 306 -6.45 -23.37 -11.71
C GLY A 306 -6.02 -22.06 -11.06
N TRP A 307 -6.92 -21.08 -10.98
CA TRP A 307 -6.65 -19.82 -10.28
C TRP A 307 -6.50 -20.01 -8.77
N ARG A 308 -7.33 -20.86 -8.15
CA ARG A 308 -7.24 -21.16 -6.70
C ARG A 308 -5.92 -21.84 -6.35
N GLU A 309 -5.43 -22.76 -7.17
CA GLU A 309 -4.12 -23.40 -6.96
C GLU A 309 -2.97 -22.39 -7.11
N ARG A 310 -3.00 -21.51 -8.12
CA ARG A 310 -1.97 -20.44 -8.23
C ARG A 310 -2.00 -19.51 -7.02
N TYR A 311 -3.18 -19.15 -6.54
CA TYR A 311 -3.31 -18.33 -5.33
C TYR A 311 -2.78 -19.05 -4.09
N ARG A 312 -3.09 -20.34 -3.91
CA ARG A 312 -2.55 -21.17 -2.82
C ARG A 312 -1.01 -21.18 -2.82
N ARG A 313 -0.39 -21.32 -3.99
CA ARG A 313 1.08 -21.26 -4.14
C ARG A 313 1.66 -19.89 -3.80
N PHE A 314 0.98 -18.82 -4.23
CA PHE A 314 1.37 -17.46 -3.86
C PHE A 314 1.31 -17.23 -2.35
N LEU A 315 0.20 -17.61 -1.71
CA LEU A 315 0.02 -17.48 -0.27
C LEU A 315 1.07 -18.29 0.50
N TRP A 316 1.40 -19.50 0.04
CA TRP A 316 2.45 -20.30 0.65
C TRP A 316 3.80 -19.59 0.68
N VAL A 317 4.21 -18.98 -0.44
CA VAL A 317 5.46 -18.21 -0.53
C VAL A 317 5.40 -16.98 0.38
N ARG A 318 4.29 -16.24 0.35
CA ARG A 318 4.08 -15.01 1.14
C ARG A 318 4.03 -15.27 2.65
N ASP A 319 3.44 -16.39 3.07
CA ASP A 319 3.19 -16.73 4.47
C ASP A 319 4.35 -17.50 5.13
N GLN A 320 5.47 -17.68 4.44
CA GLN A 320 6.69 -18.19 5.06
C GLN A 320 7.08 -17.31 6.26
N PRO A 321 7.82 -17.85 7.25
CA PRO A 321 8.11 -17.15 8.51
C PRO A 321 9.07 -15.98 8.28
N MET A 322 8.53 -14.90 7.70
CA MET A 322 9.27 -13.82 7.09
C MET A 322 10.22 -13.11 8.05
N PRO A 323 9.88 -12.80 9.31
CA PRO A 323 10.83 -12.10 10.18
C PRO A 323 12.16 -12.86 10.39
N ARG A 324 12.17 -14.20 10.31
CA ARG A 324 13.38 -15.03 10.39
C ARG A 324 14.16 -15.15 9.09
N LEU A 325 13.53 -14.84 7.96
CA LEU A 325 14.09 -15.01 6.62
C LEU A 325 14.39 -13.65 5.95
N LEU A 326 13.76 -12.58 6.41
CA LEU A 326 13.84 -11.23 5.88
C LEU A 326 14.71 -10.36 6.76
N GLY A 327 16.02 -10.57 6.63
CA GLY A 327 17.02 -9.66 7.17
C GLY A 327 17.31 -8.48 6.22
N PRO A 328 18.30 -7.64 6.56
CA PRO A 328 18.69 -6.49 5.76
C PRO A 328 19.02 -6.82 4.30
N ALA A 329 19.64 -7.98 4.07
CA ALA A 329 19.98 -8.47 2.74
C ALA A 329 18.75 -8.68 1.85
N TRP A 330 17.63 -9.18 2.41
CA TRP A 330 16.39 -9.30 1.65
C TRP A 330 15.82 -7.92 1.34
N ALA A 331 15.75 -7.02 2.31
CA ALA A 331 15.19 -5.70 2.10
C ALA A 331 15.95 -4.98 0.98
N LEU A 332 17.28 -4.91 1.06
CA LEU A 332 18.10 -4.34 0.00
C LEU A 332 17.90 -5.01 -1.37
N ARG A 333 17.67 -6.33 -1.40
CA ARG A 333 17.38 -7.07 -2.63
C ARG A 333 15.99 -6.75 -3.19
N ALA A 334 14.97 -6.68 -2.34
CA ALA A 334 13.59 -6.34 -2.72
C ALA A 334 13.54 -4.96 -3.39
N GLN A 335 14.38 -4.03 -2.93
CA GLN A 335 14.46 -2.68 -3.50
C GLN A 335 15.26 -2.58 -4.80
N ARG A 336 15.89 -3.68 -5.25
CA ARG A 336 16.57 -3.76 -6.56
C ARG A 336 15.84 -4.64 -7.56
N GLU A 337 15.26 -5.74 -7.09
CA GLU A 337 14.71 -6.81 -7.93
C GLU A 337 13.18 -6.96 -7.82
N GLY A 338 12.55 -6.19 -6.93
CA GLY A 338 11.15 -6.32 -6.56
C GLY A 338 10.90 -7.34 -5.44
N GLU A 339 9.86 -7.09 -4.64
CA GLU A 339 9.53 -7.89 -3.45
C GLU A 339 9.38 -9.38 -3.76
N TRP A 340 8.66 -9.72 -4.84
CA TRP A 340 8.42 -11.11 -5.21
C TRP A 340 9.70 -11.85 -5.63
N THR A 341 10.56 -11.22 -6.44
CA THR A 341 11.82 -11.84 -6.90
C THR A 341 12.76 -12.07 -5.72
N ALA A 342 12.89 -11.07 -4.85
CA ALA A 342 13.70 -11.15 -3.65
C ALA A 342 13.18 -12.24 -2.69
N MET A 343 11.86 -12.34 -2.52
CA MET A 343 11.20 -13.39 -1.75
C MET A 343 11.56 -14.79 -2.26
N LEU A 344 11.41 -15.04 -3.56
CA LEU A 344 11.74 -16.34 -4.15
C LEU A 344 13.22 -16.70 -3.98
N ALA A 345 14.11 -15.71 -4.10
CA ALA A 345 15.54 -15.93 -3.93
C ALA A 345 15.91 -16.31 -2.49
N VAL A 346 15.31 -15.64 -1.49
CA VAL A 346 15.50 -15.98 -0.07
C VAL A 346 15.03 -17.40 0.22
N LEU A 347 13.84 -17.79 -0.25
CA LEU A 347 13.34 -19.14 -0.03
C LEU A 347 14.25 -20.20 -0.64
N ARG A 348 14.77 -19.96 -1.86
CA ARG A 348 15.75 -20.86 -2.50
C ARG A 348 17.05 -20.94 -1.70
N HIS A 349 17.57 -19.81 -1.23
CA HIS A 349 18.78 -19.76 -0.41
C HIS A 349 18.64 -20.62 0.86
N HIS A 350 17.49 -20.54 1.54
CA HIS A 350 17.19 -21.33 2.73
C HIS A 350 16.65 -22.74 2.44
N ARG A 351 16.63 -23.18 1.17
CA ARG A 351 16.10 -24.48 0.73
C ARG A 351 14.65 -24.74 1.17
N ILE A 352 13.85 -23.67 1.27
CA ILE A 352 12.42 -23.77 1.54
C ILE A 352 11.70 -24.05 0.22
N PRO A 353 10.88 -25.12 0.13
CA PRO A 353 10.15 -25.43 -1.09
C PRO A 353 9.24 -24.28 -1.52
N LEU A 354 9.24 -23.94 -2.81
CA LEU A 354 8.31 -22.94 -3.36
C LEU A 354 6.88 -23.49 -3.57
N ALA A 355 6.75 -24.81 -3.59
CA ALA A 355 5.45 -25.47 -3.65
C ALA A 355 4.93 -25.73 -2.23
N PRO A 356 3.66 -25.39 -1.93
CA PRO A 356 3.05 -25.78 -0.68
C PRO A 356 2.94 -27.31 -0.57
N PRO A 357 3.07 -27.88 0.64
CA PRO A 357 2.83 -29.30 0.83
C PRO A 357 1.37 -29.68 0.48
N PRO A 358 1.10 -30.96 0.17
CA PRO A 358 -0.25 -31.45 -0.06
C PRO A 358 -1.17 -31.11 1.13
N GLY A 359 -2.38 -30.65 0.84
CA GLY A 359 -3.37 -30.28 1.86
C GLY A 359 -3.09 -28.98 2.62
N TRP A 360 -1.96 -28.28 2.38
CA TRP A 360 -1.70 -27.00 3.02
C TRP A 360 -2.74 -25.96 2.63
N LEU A 361 -3.21 -25.20 3.64
CA LEU A 361 -4.13 -24.09 3.50
C LEU A 361 -3.62 -22.88 4.30
N PRO A 362 -3.90 -21.64 3.84
CA PRO A 362 -3.53 -20.43 4.57
C PRO A 362 -4.23 -20.37 5.94
N ARG A 363 -3.62 -19.65 6.88
CA ARG A 363 -4.16 -19.50 8.25
C ARG A 363 -5.34 -18.54 8.30
N ASN A 364 -5.31 -17.49 7.48
CA ASN A 364 -6.37 -16.49 7.40
C ASN A 364 -7.68 -17.13 6.89
N PRO A 365 -8.82 -17.02 7.62
CA PRO A 365 -10.09 -17.61 7.21
C PRO A 365 -10.60 -17.15 5.84
N HIS A 366 -10.43 -15.86 5.49
CA HIS A 366 -10.87 -15.33 4.20
C HIS A 366 -10.06 -15.92 3.04
N GLU A 367 -8.75 -16.02 3.22
CA GLU A 367 -7.87 -16.60 2.21
C GLU A 367 -8.10 -18.09 2.07
N ARG A 368 -8.34 -18.79 3.19
CA ARG A 368 -8.70 -20.20 3.19
C ARG A 368 -9.99 -20.44 2.42
N ALA A 369 -11.03 -19.65 2.70
CA ALA A 369 -12.30 -19.73 1.98
C ALA A 369 -12.08 -19.52 0.47
N ARG A 370 -11.33 -18.48 0.07
CA ARG A 370 -11.02 -18.23 -1.35
C ARG A 370 -10.26 -19.38 -2.02
N VAL A 371 -9.29 -20.00 -1.34
CA VAL A 371 -8.56 -21.16 -1.85
C VAL A 371 -9.48 -22.36 -2.03
N LEU A 372 -10.44 -22.57 -1.12
CA LEU A 372 -11.35 -23.72 -1.17
C LEU A 372 -12.50 -23.53 -2.16
N THR A 373 -13.17 -22.37 -2.12
CA THR A 373 -14.47 -22.15 -2.77
C THR A 373 -14.43 -21.07 -3.86
N GLY A 374 -13.35 -20.29 -3.94
CA GLY A 374 -13.29 -19.12 -4.80
C GLY A 374 -14.04 -17.90 -4.25
N ARG A 375 -14.60 -17.99 -3.04
CA ARG A 375 -15.47 -16.96 -2.44
C ARG A 375 -14.93 -16.50 -1.09
N ASP A 376 -15.34 -15.30 -0.71
CA ASP A 376 -15.20 -14.84 0.67
C ASP A 376 -16.13 -15.65 1.60
N PRO A 377 -15.77 -15.86 2.87
CA PRO A 377 -16.64 -16.54 3.83
C PRO A 377 -17.93 -15.72 4.04
N PRO A 378 -19.06 -16.36 4.40
CA PRO A 378 -20.25 -15.64 4.85
C PRO A 378 -19.87 -14.74 6.04
N GLY A 379 -20.28 -13.48 5.97
CA GLY A 379 -20.05 -12.49 7.03
C GLY A 379 -20.96 -12.67 8.22
#